data_AF-A0A7W1KL28-F1
#
_entry.id   AF-A0A7W1KL28-F1
#
_cell.length_a   1.000
_cell.length_b   1.000
_cell.length_c   1.000
_cell.angle_alpha   90.00
_cell.angle_beta   90.00
_cell.angle_gamma   90.00
#
_symmetry.space_group_name_H-M   'P 1'
#
loop_
_entity.id
_entity.type
_entity.pdbx_description
1 polymer ?
#
loop_
_entity_poly.entity_id
_entity_poly.type
_entity_poly.pdbx_seq_one_letter_code
_entity_poly.pdbx_strand_id
1 'polypeptide(L)'
;MSPGAAPEVPPAANAALVKWMKEQGWTVAPARFEPDAEIGFHVWQELGRSPGTAHALWVSDPMVRHLSAEQLVGVLEKEEMAQEIRISLKVRIEERGTEYRTSVVPRRSGEWPRQE
;
A
#
# COMPACT_ATOMS: atom_id res chain seq x y z
N MET A 1 21.12 -13.77 12.39
CA MET A 1 19.86 -13.14 12.86
C MET A 1 18.74 -14.02 12.33
N SER A 2 17.92 -14.61 13.20
CA SER A 2 16.72 -15.32 12.74
C SER A 2 15.89 -14.36 11.89
N PRO A 3 15.33 -14.78 10.75
CA PRO A 3 14.39 -13.94 10.03
C PRO A 3 13.20 -13.77 10.98
N GLY A 4 13.12 -12.61 11.64
CA GLY A 4 11.95 -12.28 12.45
C GLY A 4 10.73 -12.42 11.56
N ALA A 5 9.70 -13.10 12.05
CA ALA A 5 8.44 -13.20 11.32
C ALA A 5 8.00 -11.80 10.90
N ALA A 6 7.59 -11.65 9.64
CA ALA A 6 7.09 -10.38 9.14
C ALA A 6 5.95 -9.90 10.07
N PRO A 7 5.88 -8.60 10.41
CA PRO A 7 4.83 -8.10 11.27
C PRO A 7 3.47 -8.43 10.66
N GLU A 8 2.57 -8.95 11.49
CA GLU A 8 1.22 -9.31 11.06
C GLU A 8 0.34 -8.06 10.98
N VAL A 9 -0.51 -7.98 9.96
CA VAL A 9 -1.49 -6.90 9.83
C VAL A 9 -2.64 -7.15 10.82
N PRO A 10 -2.99 -6.17 11.69
CA PRO A 10 -4.17 -6.28 12.53
C PRO A 10 -5.44 -6.57 11.71
N PRO A 11 -6.28 -7.57 12.07
CA PRO A 11 -7.41 -7.99 11.25
C PRO A 11 -8.40 -6.87 10.90
N ALA A 12 -8.65 -5.95 11.84
CA ALA A 12 -9.55 -4.82 11.62
C ALA A 12 -8.99 -3.83 10.57
N ALA A 13 -7.68 -3.54 10.63
CA ALA A 13 -7.02 -2.68 9.66
C ALA A 13 -7.02 -3.35 8.27
N ASN A 14 -6.69 -4.64 8.20
CA ASN A 14 -6.73 -5.40 6.95
C ASN A 14 -8.14 -5.38 6.32
N ALA A 15 -9.18 -5.65 7.12
CA ALA A 15 -10.55 -5.68 6.64
C ALA A 15 -11.01 -4.31 6.11
N ALA A 16 -10.67 -3.22 6.82
CA ALA A 16 -11.04 -1.87 6.40
C ALA A 16 -10.34 -1.44 5.11
N LEU A 17 -9.03 -1.68 5.00
CA LEU A 17 -8.26 -1.34 3.79
C LEU A 17 -8.73 -2.15 2.59
N VAL A 18 -8.93 -3.47 2.75
CA VAL A 18 -9.47 -4.32 1.69
C VAL A 18 -10.88 -3.88 1.27
N LYS A 19 -11.73 -3.51 2.23
CA LYS A 19 -13.08 -2.99 1.94
C LYS A 19 -13.00 -1.70 1.13
N TRP A 20 -12.22 -0.72 1.58
CA TRP A 20 -12.03 0.56 0.89
C TRP A 20 -11.52 0.35 -0.55
N MET A 21 -10.50 -0.48 -0.74
CA MET A 21 -9.97 -0.81 -2.08
C MET A 21 -11.01 -1.46 -2.99
N LYS A 22 -11.85 -2.36 -2.45
CA LYS A 22 -12.96 -2.98 -3.20
C LYS A 22 -14.03 -1.97 -3.62
N GLU A 23 -14.34 -0.99 -2.76
CA GLU A 23 -15.26 0.11 -3.09
C GLU A 23 -14.71 1.00 -4.21
N GLN A 24 -13.37 1.06 -4.37
CA GLN A 24 -12.73 1.71 -5.51
C GLN A 24 -12.69 0.86 -6.79
N GLY A 25 -13.22 -0.38 -6.74
CA GLY A 25 -13.34 -1.31 -7.86
C GLY A 25 -12.23 -2.37 -7.96
N TRP A 26 -11.36 -2.50 -6.95
CA TRP A 26 -10.19 -3.37 -7.05
C TRP A 26 -10.47 -4.78 -6.54
N THR A 27 -9.82 -5.76 -7.16
CA THR A 27 -9.71 -7.11 -6.59
C THR A 27 -8.41 -7.20 -5.83
N VAL A 28 -8.42 -7.47 -4.53
CA VAL A 28 -7.24 -7.29 -3.67
C VAL A 28 -6.62 -8.63 -3.28
N ALA A 29 -5.31 -8.76 -3.45
CA ALA A 29 -4.52 -9.91 -2.98
C ALA A 29 -4.37 -9.88 -1.45
N PRO A 30 -3.99 -11.00 -0.81
CA PRO A 30 -3.56 -10.97 0.58
C PRO A 30 -2.43 -9.96 0.80
N ALA A 31 -2.50 -9.22 1.91
CA ALA A 31 -1.46 -8.25 2.28
C ALA A 31 -0.11 -8.97 2.45
N ARG A 32 0.96 -8.29 2.07
CA ARG A 32 2.33 -8.74 2.34
C ARG A 32 3.16 -7.63 2.96
N PHE A 33 4.22 -8.02 3.66
CA PHE A 33 5.18 -7.09 4.20
C PHE A 33 6.38 -6.96 3.27
N GLU A 34 6.73 -5.72 2.92
CA GLU A 34 7.92 -5.35 2.18
C GLU A 34 8.88 -4.63 3.14
N PRO A 35 10.04 -5.23 3.48
CA PRO A 35 11.02 -4.60 4.34
C PRO A 35 11.68 -3.42 3.62
N ASP A 36 11.74 -2.28 4.31
CA ASP A 36 12.45 -1.08 3.90
C ASP A 36 13.50 -0.74 4.98
N ALA A 37 14.57 -0.03 4.61
CA ALA A 37 15.69 0.22 5.51
C ALA A 37 15.31 1.01 6.77
N GLU A 38 14.20 1.76 6.73
CA GLU A 38 13.80 2.65 7.82
C GLU A 38 12.51 2.22 8.53
N ILE A 39 11.44 1.86 7.80
CA ILE A 39 10.09 1.82 8.40
C ILE A 39 9.20 0.62 8.02
N GLY A 40 9.52 -0.13 6.97
CA GLY A 40 8.72 -1.28 6.51
C GLY A 40 7.32 -0.93 6.00
N PHE A 41 6.79 -1.72 5.06
CA PHE A 41 5.49 -1.45 4.43
C PHE A 41 4.60 -2.67 4.38
N HIS A 42 3.33 -2.47 4.69
CA HIS A 42 2.28 -3.41 4.32
C HIS A 42 1.74 -3.03 2.95
N VAL A 43 1.68 -4.03 2.06
CA VAL A 43 1.35 -3.83 0.66
C VAL A 43 0.12 -4.64 0.31
N TRP A 44 -0.90 -3.93 -0.17
CA TRP A 44 -2.08 -4.52 -0.80
C TRP A 44 -2.00 -4.30 -2.29
N GLN A 45 -1.94 -5.40 -3.02
CA GLN A 45 -1.81 -5.39 -4.48
C GLN A 45 -3.15 -5.71 -5.12
N GLU A 46 -3.52 -4.97 -6.15
CA GLU A 46 -4.59 -5.35 -7.05
C GLU A 46 -4.19 -6.64 -7.79
N LEU A 47 -5.03 -7.67 -7.69
CA LEU A 47 -4.93 -8.87 -8.51
C LEU A 47 -5.21 -8.47 -9.96
N GLY A 48 -4.14 -8.23 -10.69
CA GLY A 48 -4.22 -7.78 -12.07
C GLY A 48 -4.89 -8.81 -12.97
N ARG A 49 -5.65 -8.29 -13.94
CA ARG A 49 -6.10 -9.00 -15.15
C ARG A 49 -4.96 -9.22 -16.17
N SER A 50 -3.78 -8.63 -15.96
CA SER A 50 -2.59 -8.79 -16.83
C SER A 50 -1.27 -8.45 -16.08
N PRO A 51 -0.12 -9.04 -16.44
CA PRO A 51 1.18 -8.70 -15.84
C PRO A 51 1.61 -7.26 -16.13
N GLY A 52 2.18 -6.57 -15.14
CA GLY A 52 2.79 -5.24 -15.30
C GLY A 52 1.86 -4.03 -15.10
N THR A 53 0.57 -4.24 -14.85
CA THR A 53 -0.44 -3.18 -14.64
C THR A 53 -1.13 -3.23 -13.28
N ALA A 54 -0.67 -4.09 -12.37
CA ALA A 54 -1.25 -4.24 -11.04
C ALA A 54 -0.93 -3.02 -10.16
N HIS A 55 -1.96 -2.27 -9.79
CA HIS A 55 -1.86 -1.20 -8.80
C HIS A 55 -1.50 -1.77 -7.43
N ALA A 56 -0.75 -1.01 -6.62
CA ALA A 56 -0.43 -1.39 -5.26
C ALA A 56 -0.51 -0.19 -4.30
N LEU A 57 -1.17 -0.43 -3.16
CA LEU A 57 -1.21 0.48 -2.03
C LEU A 57 -0.15 0.06 -1.00
N TRP A 58 0.78 0.96 -0.69
CA TRP A 58 1.83 0.76 0.31
C TRP A 58 1.55 1.65 1.52
N VAL A 59 1.29 1.04 2.67
CA VAL A 59 1.05 1.74 3.93
C VAL A 59 2.18 1.39 4.90
N SER A 60 2.79 2.41 5.50
CA SER A 60 3.87 2.19 6.47
C SER A 60 3.42 1.34 7.67
N ASP A 61 4.32 0.49 8.18
CA ASP A 61 4.04 -0.35 9.36
C ASP A 61 3.57 0.44 10.59
N PRO A 62 4.19 1.59 10.96
CA PRO A 62 3.73 2.38 12.09
C PRO A 62 2.28 2.85 11.96
N MET A 63 1.84 3.26 10.76
CA MET A 63 0.46 3.67 10.53
C MET A 63 -0.50 2.49 10.72
N VAL A 64 -0.17 1.32 10.18
CA VAL A 64 -1.01 0.12 10.30
C VAL A 64 -1.15 -0.35 11.75
N ARG A 65 -0.13 -0.10 12.59
CA ARG A 65 -0.12 -0.53 13.99
C ARG A 65 -0.70 0.49 14.97
N HIS A 66 -0.56 1.79 14.70
CA HIS A 66 -0.93 2.84 15.64
C HIS A 66 -2.26 3.52 15.31
N LEU A 67 -2.69 3.53 14.05
CA LEU A 67 -3.96 4.12 13.66
C LEU A 67 -5.09 3.10 13.79
N SER A 68 -6.27 3.59 14.18
CA SER A 68 -7.49 2.81 14.06
C SER A 68 -7.83 2.54 12.59
N ALA A 69 -8.65 1.52 12.34
CA ALA A 69 -9.12 1.20 11.00
C ALA A 69 -9.84 2.38 10.32
N GLU A 70 -10.61 3.16 11.09
CA GLU A 70 -11.29 4.37 10.60
C GLU A 70 -10.30 5.50 10.29
N GLN A 71 -9.29 5.69 11.13
CA GLN A 71 -8.25 6.69 10.89
C GLN A 71 -7.43 6.36 9.64
N LEU A 72 -7.10 5.08 9.41
CA LEU A 72 -6.42 4.64 8.19
C LEU A 72 -7.22 5.00 6.94
N VAL A 73 -8.52 4.67 6.91
CA VAL A 73 -9.39 4.99 5.77
C VAL A 73 -9.52 6.51 5.60
N GLY A 74 -9.72 7.25 6.68
CA GLY A 74 -9.83 8.70 6.64
C GLY A 74 -8.58 9.38 6.08
N VAL A 75 -7.40 8.83 6.35
CA VAL A 75 -6.14 9.30 5.74
C VAL A 75 -6.12 9.01 4.23
N LEU A 76 -6.54 7.81 3.78
CA LEU A 76 -6.59 7.49 2.35
C LEU A 76 -7.55 8.40 1.57
N GLU A 77 -8.68 8.75 2.16
CA GLU A 77 -9.67 9.64 1.57
C GLU A 77 -9.17 11.08 1.52
N LYS A 78 -8.62 11.58 2.64
CA LYS A 78 -8.07 12.95 2.73
C LYS A 78 -6.96 13.18 1.71
N GLU A 79 -6.11 12.18 1.51
CA GLU A 79 -4.96 12.27 0.60
C GLU A 79 -5.30 11.81 -0.83
N GLU A 80 -6.59 11.69 -1.18
CA GLU A 80 -7.11 11.35 -2.52
C GLU A 80 -6.45 10.10 -3.15
N MET A 81 -6.08 9.12 -2.32
CA MET A 81 -5.24 7.97 -2.73
C MET A 81 -5.83 7.14 -3.87
N ALA A 82 -7.16 7.11 -3.99
CA ALA A 82 -7.84 6.43 -5.09
C ALA A 82 -7.53 7.07 -6.46
N GLN A 83 -7.40 8.39 -6.51
CA GLN A 83 -7.04 9.13 -7.73
C GLN A 83 -5.56 8.98 -8.03
N GLU A 84 -4.71 9.14 -7.02
CA GLU A 84 -3.25 8.98 -7.12
C GLU A 84 -2.86 7.60 -7.67
N ILE A 85 -3.49 6.54 -7.15
CA ILE A 85 -3.17 5.18 -7.61
C ILE A 85 -3.77 4.88 -9.00
N ARG A 86 -4.88 5.51 -9.40
CA ARG A 86 -5.39 5.38 -10.79
C ARG A 86 -4.48 6.06 -11.81
N ILE A 87 -3.75 7.09 -11.40
CA ILE A 87 -2.77 7.79 -12.24
C ILE A 87 -1.41 7.06 -12.20
N SER A 88 -1.08 6.39 -11.09
CA SER A 88 0.23 5.79 -10.84
C SER A 88 0.16 4.33 -10.39
N LEU A 89 0.94 3.44 -11.02
CA LEU A 89 0.94 2.00 -10.73
C LEU A 89 1.40 1.63 -9.29
N LYS A 90 2.17 2.49 -8.60
CA LYS A 90 2.68 2.27 -7.24
C LYS A 90 2.65 3.57 -6.44
N VAL A 91 1.94 3.61 -5.31
CA VAL A 91 1.88 4.78 -4.41
C VAL A 91 2.15 4.36 -2.96
N ARG A 92 2.96 5.17 -2.27
CA ARG A 92 3.37 5.02 -0.87
C ARG A 92 2.82 6.18 -0.05
N ILE A 93 2.26 5.86 1.12
CA ILE A 93 1.83 6.84 2.11
C ILE A 93 2.58 6.66 3.43
N GLU A 94 3.05 7.78 3.98
CA GLU A 94 3.83 7.82 5.21
C GLU A 94 3.39 8.97 6.11
N GLU A 95 3.57 8.81 7.42
CA GLU A 95 3.49 9.89 8.39
C GLU A 95 4.83 10.64 8.49
N ARG A 96 4.81 11.97 8.39
CA ARG A 96 5.96 12.86 8.52
C ARG A 96 5.60 14.03 9.42
N GLY A 97 5.84 13.88 10.73
CA GLY A 97 5.54 14.93 11.70
C GLY A 97 4.04 15.04 11.94
N THR A 98 3.42 16.17 11.57
CA THR A 98 1.97 16.40 11.71
C THR A 98 1.18 16.13 10.43
N GLU A 99 1.86 15.74 9.34
CA GLU A 99 1.27 15.59 8.01
C GLU A 99 1.53 14.19 7.45
N TYR A 100 0.68 13.76 6.52
CA TYR A 100 0.90 12.57 5.72
C TYR A 100 1.50 12.98 4.38
N ARG A 101 2.46 12.21 3.88
CA ARG A 101 3.07 12.44 2.58
C ARG A 101 2.76 11.27 1.66
N THR A 102 2.13 11.57 0.54
CA THR A 102 2.00 10.64 -0.59
C THR A 102 3.23 10.77 -1.48
N SER A 103 3.72 9.64 -1.96
CA SER A 103 4.81 9.59 -2.93
C SER A 103 4.56 8.52 -3.97
N VAL A 104 4.73 8.89 -5.23
CA VAL A 104 4.84 7.92 -6.32
C VAL A 104 6.17 7.21 -6.16
N VAL A 105 6.15 5.88 -6.08
CA VAL A 105 7.39 5.11 -5.94
C VAL A 105 8.05 5.02 -7.33
N PRO A 106 9.20 5.68 -7.56
CA PRO A 106 9.89 5.55 -8.84
C PRO A 106 10.37 4.10 -8.98
N ARG A 107 10.19 3.54 -10.18
CA ARG A 107 10.62 2.18 -10.49
C ARG A 107 12.12 2.04 -10.15
N ARG A 108 12.54 0.89 -9.59
CA ARG A 108 13.95 0.50 -9.75
C ARG A 108 14.20 0.39 -11.26
N SER A 109 15.16 1.16 -11.77
CA SER A 109 15.64 1.07 -13.14
C SER A 109 15.89 -0.41 -13.48
N GLY A 110 15.08 -0.99 -14.35
CA GLY A 110 15.08 -2.43 -14.67
C GLY A 110 13.69 -3.06 -14.83
N GLU A 111 12.63 -2.47 -14.28
CA GLU A 111 11.24 -2.95 -14.48
C GLU A 111 10.57 -2.25 -15.69
N TRP A 112 11.06 -2.49 -16.91
CA TRP A 112 10.27 -2.28 -18.14
C TRP A 112 10.26 -3.56 -19.00
N PRO A 113 9.20 -3.77 -19.78
CA PRO A 113 8.91 -5.07 -20.37
C PRO A 113 9.92 -5.37 -21.48
N ARG A 114 10.34 -6.62 -21.59
CA ARG A 114 10.69 -7.12 -22.93
C ARG A 114 9.39 -7.01 -23.74
N GLN A 115 9.35 -6.01 -24.62
CA GLN A 115 8.45 -6.08 -25.77
C GLN A 115 8.86 -7.30 -26.58
N GLU A 116 7.98 -8.28 -26.63
CA GLU A 116 7.77 -9.10 -27.83
C GLU A 116 6.32 -8.91 -28.26
#